data_AF-A0AB36G908-F1
#
_entry.id   AF-A0AB36G908-F1
#
_cell.length_a   1.000
_cell.length_b   1.000
_cell.length_c   1.000
_cell.angle_alpha   90.00
_cell.angle_beta   90.00
_cell.angle_gamma   90.00
#
_symmetry.space_group_name_H-M   'P 1'
#
loop_
_entity.id
_entity.type
_entity.pdbx_description
1 polymer ?
#
loop_
_entity_poly.entity_id
_entity_poly.type
_entity_poly.pdbx_seq_one_letter_code
_entity_poly.pdbx_strand_id
1 'polypeptide(L)'
;MCLSIPSEILEIDELNNALVQTLGVKRKVNLDLIDEPLKQGDYVLIHVGVAMEKIDKEAALESIKTYQEIVEKMNSGEIKSDEGDLGLNEFHR
;
A
#
# COMPACT_ATOMS: atom_id res chain seq x y z
N MET A 1 -0.27 8.88 -10.79
CA MET A 1 0.88 8.06 -10.39
C MET A 1 0.68 7.74 -8.91
N CYS A 2 0.25 6.52 -8.57
CA CYS A 2 0.04 6.12 -7.17
C CYS A 2 1.10 5.09 -6.81
N LEU A 3 1.71 5.22 -5.62
CA LEU A 3 2.62 4.22 -5.08
C LEU A 3 1.79 3.20 -4.29
N SER A 4 1.77 1.94 -4.73
CA SER A 4 0.99 0.90 -4.08
C SER A 4 1.64 0.47 -2.77
N ILE A 5 0.84 0.43 -1.69
CA ILE A 5 1.29 -0.01 -0.38
C ILE A 5 0.88 -1.48 -0.19
N PRO A 6 1.81 -2.39 0.14
CA PRO A 6 1.47 -3.77 0.44
C PRO A 6 0.44 -3.88 1.56
N SER A 7 -0.54 -4.77 1.37
CA SER A 7 -1.64 -4.94 2.30
C SER A 7 -1.80 -6.41 2.68
N GLU A 8 -1.97 -6.66 3.97
CA GLU A 8 -2.10 -8.02 4.52
C GLU A 8 -3.56 -8.49 4.46
N ILE A 9 -3.78 -9.72 4.00
CA ILE A 9 -5.09 -10.37 4.01
C ILE A 9 -5.40 -10.87 5.43
N LEU A 10 -6.41 -10.28 6.06
CA LEU A 10 -6.91 -10.70 7.36
C LEU A 10 -7.94 -11.81 7.24
N GLU A 11 -8.89 -11.71 6.31
CA GLU A 11 -9.98 -12.67 6.13
C GLU A 11 -10.41 -12.69 4.66
N ILE A 12 -10.95 -13.82 4.17
CA ILE A 12 -11.48 -13.97 2.80
C ILE A 12 -12.93 -14.47 2.92
N ASP A 13 -13.86 -13.73 2.31
CA ASP A 13 -15.30 -14.02 2.25
C ASP A 13 -15.61 -15.07 1.15
N GLU A 14 -16.77 -15.73 1.23
CA GLU A 14 -17.23 -16.74 0.23
C GLU A 14 -17.39 -16.18 -1.20
N LEU A 15 -17.51 -14.86 -1.34
CA LEU A 15 -17.60 -14.15 -2.62
C LEU A 15 -16.22 -13.68 -3.14
N ASN A 16 -15.14 -14.31 -2.70
CA ASN A 16 -13.76 -13.99 -3.08
C ASN A 16 -13.35 -12.52 -2.83
N ASN A 17 -13.94 -11.90 -1.80
CA ASN A 17 -13.54 -10.59 -1.31
C ASN A 17 -12.68 -10.77 -0.06
N ALA A 18 -11.56 -10.06 0.02
CA ALA A 18 -10.70 -10.07 1.19
C ALA A 18 -10.88 -8.81 2.03
N LEU A 19 -10.90 -8.99 3.36
CA LEU A 19 -10.64 -7.92 4.30
C LEU A 19 -9.13 -7.79 4.44
N VAL A 20 -8.58 -6.67 3.97
CA VAL A 20 -7.15 -6.40 3.99
C VAL A 20 -6.81 -5.26 4.94
N GLN A 21 -5.60 -5.24 5.48
CA GLN A 21 -5.08 -4.16 6.30
C GLN A 21 -3.87 -3.49 5.63
N THR A 22 -3.95 -2.18 5.48
CA THR A 22 -2.88 -1.32 4.94
C THR A 22 -2.50 -0.30 6.01
N LEU A 23 -1.29 -0.39 6.58
CA LEU A 23 -0.80 0.55 7.61
C LEU A 23 -1.81 0.83 8.74
N GLY A 24 -2.50 -0.23 9.20
CA GLY A 24 -3.51 -0.15 10.26
C GLY A 24 -4.95 0.09 9.79
N VAL A 25 -5.16 0.56 8.55
CA VAL A 25 -6.50 0.79 7.98
C VAL A 25 -7.05 -0.46 7.32
N LYS A 26 -8.25 -0.89 7.71
CA LYS A 26 -8.93 -2.04 7.11
C LYS A 26 -9.79 -1.63 5.90
N ARG A 27 -9.72 -2.40 4.82
CA ARG A 27 -10.52 -2.20 3.60
C ARG A 27 -10.97 -3.54 3.02
N LYS A 28 -12.09 -3.53 2.29
CA LYS A 28 -12.52 -4.68 1.50
C LYS A 28 -11.98 -4.56 0.08
N VAL A 29 -11.44 -5.64 -0.46
CA VAL A 29 -10.81 -5.70 -1.78
C VAL A 29 -11.27 -6.96 -2.50
N ASN A 30 -11.53 -6.85 -3.78
CA ASN A 30 -11.87 -7.99 -4.63
C ASN A 30 -10.58 -8.71 -5.09
N LEU A 31 -10.58 -10.05 -5.03
CA LEU A 31 -9.44 -10.89 -5.38
C LEU A 31 -9.57 -11.56 -6.76
N ASP A 32 -10.63 -11.28 -7.53
CA ASP A 32 -10.95 -12.03 -8.76
C ASP A 32 -9.92 -11.82 -9.90
N LEU A 33 -9.04 -10.83 -9.79
CA LEU A 33 -7.99 -10.57 -10.79
C LEU A 33 -6.70 -11.37 -10.54
N ILE A 34 -6.59 -12.10 -9.42
CA ILE A 34 -5.43 -12.92 -9.11
C ILE A 34 -5.79 -14.38 -9.35
N ASP A 35 -5.13 -15.01 -10.31
CA ASP A 35 -5.33 -16.43 -10.65
C ASP A 35 -4.75 -17.38 -9.58
N GLU A 36 -3.88 -16.88 -8.72
CA GLU A 36 -3.24 -17.66 -7.66
C GLU A 36 -4.10 -17.77 -6.40
N PRO A 37 -4.10 -18.92 -5.71
CA PRO A 37 -4.84 -19.08 -4.46
C PRO A 37 -4.23 -18.20 -3.37
N LEU A 38 -5.04 -17.29 -2.85
CA LEU A 38 -4.70 -16.42 -1.73
C LEU A 38 -5.23 -16.99 -0.42
N LYS A 39 -4.50 -16.74 0.66
CA LYS A 39 -4.88 -17.13 2.02
C LYS A 39 -4.65 -16.00 3.00
N GLN A 40 -5.25 -16.14 4.18
CA GLN A 40 -4.96 -15.28 5.32
C GLN A 40 -3.45 -15.22 5.60
N GLY A 41 -2.94 -14.01 5.81
CA GLY A 41 -1.52 -13.72 6.03
C GLY A 41 -0.69 -13.52 4.76
N ASP A 42 -1.26 -13.69 3.57
CA ASP A 42 -0.62 -13.27 2.32
C ASP A 42 -0.68 -11.74 2.18
N TYR A 43 0.29 -11.19 1.46
CA TYR A 43 0.36 -9.77 1.13
C TYR A 43 0.02 -9.55 -0.34
N VAL A 44 -0.77 -8.52 -0.61
CA VAL A 44 -1.19 -8.16 -1.97
C VAL A 44 -1.00 -6.67 -2.24
N LEU A 45 -0.75 -6.35 -3.50
CA LEU A 45 -0.76 -4.98 -4.01
C LEU A 45 -2.16 -4.64 -4.53
N ILE A 46 -2.68 -3.51 -4.10
CA ILE A 46 -4.05 -3.08 -4.40
C ILE A 46 -4.02 -1.87 -5.33
N HIS A 47 -4.87 -1.88 -6.35
CA HIS A 47 -5.13 -0.71 -7.18
C HIS A 47 -6.64 -0.51 -7.33
N VAL A 48 -7.13 0.67 -6.90
CA VAL A 48 -8.55 1.08 -7.05
C VAL A 48 -9.55 0.05 -6.50
N GLY A 49 -9.22 -0.59 -5.38
CA GLY A 49 -10.11 -1.54 -4.70
C GLY A 49 -10.05 -2.98 -5.22
N VAL A 50 -9.11 -3.29 -6.11
CA VAL A 50 -8.87 -4.66 -6.60
C VAL A 50 -7.43 -5.07 -6.33
N ALA A 51 -7.22 -6.32 -5.93
CA ALA A 51 -5.89 -6.87 -5.76
C ALA A 51 -5.30 -7.20 -7.14
N MET A 52 -4.11 -6.69 -7.43
CA MET A 52 -3.44 -6.88 -8.71
C MET A 52 -2.46 -8.05 -8.68
N GLU A 53 -1.68 -8.15 -7.62
CA GLU A 53 -0.58 -9.12 -7.54
C GLU A 53 -0.32 -9.52 -6.09
N LYS A 54 0.06 -10.78 -5.90
CA LYS A 54 0.57 -11.31 -4.64
C LYS A 54 2.06 -10.96 -4.51
N ILE A 55 2.45 -10.46 -3.35
CA ILE A 55 3.85 -10.17 -3.03
C ILE A 55 4.33 -11.06 -1.89
N ASP A 56 5.61 -11.39 -1.91
CA ASP A 56 6.24 -12.11 -0.80
C ASP A 56 6.19 -11.29 0.49
N LYS A 57 6.03 -11.99 1.61
CA LYS A 57 5.94 -11.37 2.93
C LYS A 57 7.21 -10.58 3.26
N GLU A 58 8.39 -11.11 2.92
CA GLU A 58 9.65 -10.42 3.20
C GLU A 58 9.76 -9.10 2.44
N ALA A 59 9.44 -9.12 1.14
CA ALA A 59 9.44 -7.92 0.30
C ALA A 59 8.40 -6.89 0.73
N ALA A 60 7.22 -7.35 1.16
CA ALA A 60 6.17 -6.49 1.70
C ALA A 60 6.62 -5.78 2.98
N LEU A 61 7.26 -6.50 3.91
CA LEU A 61 7.77 -5.95 5.16
C LEU A 61 8.93 -4.98 4.93
N GLU A 62 9.84 -5.29 4.00
CA GLU A 62 10.91 -4.36 3.63
C GLU A 62 10.34 -3.04 3.08
N SER A 63 9.35 -3.15 2.17
CA SER A 63 8.67 -1.98 1.62
C SER A 63 8.02 -1.15 2.73
N ILE A 64 7.26 -1.78 3.63
CA ILE A 64 6.59 -1.10 4.76
C ILE A 64 7.62 -0.40 5.66
N LYS A 65 8.76 -1.05 5.92
CA LYS A 65 9.85 -0.44 6.70
C LYS A 65 10.40 0.81 6.01
N THR A 66 10.64 0.76 4.71
CA THR A 66 11.07 1.94 3.94
C THR A 66 10.03 3.06 4.01
N TYR A 67 8.73 2.74 3.91
CA TYR A 67 7.68 3.74 4.10
C TYR A 67 7.73 4.39 5.49
N GLN A 68 7.96 3.60 6.55
CA GLN A 68 8.09 4.12 7.91
C GLN A 68 9.32 5.02 8.05
N GLU A 69 10.47 4.63 7.51
CA GLU A 69 11.69 5.44 7.52
C GLU A 69 11.50 6.78 6.79
N ILE A 70 10.77 6.79 5.67
CA ILE A 70 10.42 8.03 4.95
C ILE A 70 9.54 8.93 5.83
N VAL A 71 8.48 8.36 6.43
CA VAL A 71 7.57 9.11 7.31
C VAL A 71 8.33 9.69 8.52
N GLU A 72 9.25 8.92 9.12
CA GLU A 72 10.07 9.38 10.24
C GLU A 72 10.97 10.56 9.84
N LYS A 73 11.65 10.48 8.70
CA LYS A 73 12.52 11.56 8.19
C LYS A 73 11.74 12.82 7.79
N MET A 74 10.52 12.66 7.30
CA MET A 74 9.60 13.79 7.05
C MET A 74 9.17 14.46 8.37
N ASN A 75 8.91 13.67 9.42
CA ASN A 75 8.52 14.21 10.72
C ASN A 75 9.69 14.82 11.52
N SER A 76 10.92 14.32 11.35
CA SER A 76 12.11 14.85 12.03
C SER A 76 12.60 16.19 11.45
N GLY A 77 12.06 16.63 10.31
CA GLY A 77 12.48 17.83 9.60
C GLY A 77 13.79 17.69 8.83
N GLU A 78 14.30 16.46 8.68
CA GLU A 78 15.44 16.15 7.81
C GLU A 78 15.07 16.25 6.33
N ILE A 79 13.83 15.92 5.99
CA ILE A 79 13.23 16.21 4.68
C ILE A 79 12.41 17.48 4.84
N LYS A 80 12.76 18.53 4.11
CA LYS A 80 11.99 19.78 4.18
C LYS A 80 10.65 19.61 3.47
N SER A 81 9.62 20.33 3.92
CA SER A 81 8.29 20.28 3.30
C SER A 81 8.24 20.73 1.84
N ASP A 82 9.26 21.47 1.41
CA ASP A 82 9.47 21.98 0.05
C ASP A 82 10.45 21.12 -0.79
N GLU A 83 11.10 20.11 -0.20
CA GLU A 83 11.97 19.21 -0.95
C GLU A 83 11.14 18.32 -1.88
N GLY A 84 11.35 18.49 -3.19
CA GLY A 84 10.58 17.80 -4.23
C GLY A 84 9.37 18.59 -4.72
N ASP A 85 9.12 19.81 -4.23
CA ASP A 85 8.19 20.74 -4.87
C ASP A 85 8.81 21.24 -6.19
N LEU A 86 8.25 20.84 -7.34
CA LEU A 86 8.65 21.32 -8.66
C LEU A 86 8.19 22.75 -8.95
N GLY A 87 7.76 23.51 -7.95
CA GLY A 87 7.21 24.86 -8.12
C GLY A 87 5.84 24.85 -8.80
N LEU A 88 5.12 23.72 -8.77
CA LEU A 88 3.80 23.59 -9.39
C LEU A 88 2.75 24.46 -8.68
N ASN A 89 3.01 24.84 -7.43
CA ASN A 89 2.19 25.81 -6.70
C ASN A 89 2.31 27.23 -7.27
N GLU A 90 3.41 27.57 -7.95
CA GLU A 90 3.59 28.90 -8.59
C GLU A 90 2.92 29.00 -9.97
N PHE A 91 2.58 27.87 -10.60
CA PHE A 91 1.88 27.83 -11.89
C PHE A 91 0.38 28.19 -11.80
N HIS A 92 -0.16 28.33 -10.59
CA HIS A 92 -1.56 28.67 -10.31
C HIS A 92 -1.77 30.14 -9.91
N ARG A 93 -0.88 31.05 -10.30
CA ARG A 93 -1.05 32.50 -10.08
C ARG A 93 -1.17 33.29 -11.38
#